data_AF-J9FV63-F1
#
_entry.id   AF-J9FV63-F1
#
_cell.length_a   1.000
_cell.length_b   1.000
_cell.length_c   1.000
_cell.angle_alpha   90.00
_cell.angle_beta   90.00
_cell.angle_gamma   90.00
#
_symmetry.space_group_name_H-M   'P 1'
#
loop_
_entity.id
_entity.type
_entity.pdbx_description
1 polymer ?
#
loop_
_entity_poly.entity_id
_entity_poly.type
_entity_poly.pdbx_seq_one_letter_code
_entity_poly.pdbx_strand_id
1 'polypeptide(L)' 'MQGRGSKTGEPHYGSHAWPSMCSAIITIIDDSKVDPLLQALHAMDLETEQLGMRAFVWNVEKTI' A
#
# COMPACT_ATOMS: atom_id res chain seq x y z
N MET A 1 -0.34 17.06 -1.81
CA MET A 1 -1.17 16.03 -1.13
C MET A 1 -0.36 15.48 0.03
N GLN A 2 -0.88 15.49 1.25
CA GLN A 2 -0.20 14.91 2.41
C GLN A 2 -1.10 13.82 2.99
N GLY A 3 -0.66 12.56 2.88
CA GLY A 3 -1.22 11.46 3.66
C GLY A 3 -0.54 11.43 5.02
N ARG A 4 -1.30 11.20 6.10
CA ARG A 4 -0.77 10.97 7.44
C ARG A 4 -1.56 9.87 8.13
N GLY A 5 -0.86 9.03 8.90
CA GLY A 5 -1.50 8.09 9.82
C GLY A 5 -2.26 8.84 10.92
N SER A 6 -3.29 8.20 11.49
CA SER A 6 -4.18 8.79 12.50
C SER A 6 -4.12 8.12 13.87
N LYS A 7 -3.38 7.02 14.01
CA LYS A 7 -3.44 6.15 15.20
C LYS A 7 -2.11 6.05 15.97
N THR A 8 -0.97 6.02 15.30
CA THR A 8 0.34 5.79 15.94
C THR A 8 1.46 6.50 15.17
N GLY A 9 2.56 6.83 15.87
CA GLY A 9 3.78 7.42 15.33
C GLY A 9 3.92 8.92 15.60
N GLU A 10 5.13 9.35 15.98
CA GLU A 10 5.48 10.78 16.00
C GLU A 10 5.35 11.35 14.58
N PRO A 11 4.81 12.56 14.37
CA PRO A 11 4.76 13.15 13.04
C PRO A 11 6.19 13.42 12.57
N HIS A 12 6.69 12.59 11.68
CA HIS A 12 8.02 12.77 11.15
C HIS A 12 8.01 13.85 10.06
N TYR A 13 8.15 15.11 10.49
CA TYR A 13 8.29 16.28 9.64
C TYR A 13 9.64 16.28 8.92
N GLY A 14 9.75 15.51 7.84
CA GLY A 14 10.90 15.54 6.94
C GLY A 14 12.18 14.83 7.43
N SER A 15 12.12 14.08 8.54
CA SER A 15 13.25 13.27 9.06
C SER A 15 12.99 11.76 9.09
N HIS A 16 11.75 11.31 8.87
CA HIS A 16 11.55 9.96 8.33
C HIS A 16 12.02 10.02 6.89
N ALA A 17 12.66 8.95 6.44
CA ALA A 17 12.53 8.58 5.04
C ALA A 17 11.03 8.35 4.76
N TRP A 18 10.26 9.42 4.52
CA TRP A 18 9.21 9.33 3.53
C TRP A 18 9.90 8.71 2.32
N PRO A 19 9.43 7.59 1.78
CA PRO A 19 10.06 7.04 0.60
C PRO A 19 10.03 8.16 -0.42
N SER A 20 11.21 8.55 -0.91
CA SER A 20 11.44 9.66 -1.84
C SER A 20 10.66 9.50 -3.15
N MET A 21 9.91 8.41 -3.30
CA MET A 21 8.83 8.19 -4.23
C MET A 21 7.63 7.61 -3.48
N CYS A 22 6.58 8.40 -3.29
CA CYS A 22 5.23 7.87 -3.03
C CYS A 22 4.74 7.17 -4.31
N SER A 23 5.27 5.99 -4.58
CA SER A 23 4.89 5.19 -5.75
C SER A 23 3.53 4.55 -5.52
N ALA A 24 2.56 4.90 -6.35
CA ALA A 24 1.33 4.14 -6.47
C ALA A 24 1.46 3.16 -7.65
N ILE A 25 1.19 1.88 -7.40
CA ILE A 25 1.14 0.86 -8.43
C ILE A 25 -0.33 0.49 -8.63
N ILE A 26 -0.80 0.57 -9.87
CA ILE A 26 -2.11 0.04 -10.27
C ILE A 26 -1.83 -1.20 -11.11
N THR A 27 -2.48 -2.31 -10.77
CA THR A 27 -2.31 -3.58 -11.48
C THR A 27 -3.67 -4.22 -11.68
N ILE A 28 -3.93 -4.70 -12.90
CA ILE A 28 -5.11 -5.48 -13.25
C ILE A 28 -4.66 -6.95 -13.28
N ILE A 29 -5.33 -7.80 -12.49
CA ILE A 29 -4.99 -9.22 -12.32
C ILE A 29 -6.25 -10.07 -12.35
N ASP A 30 -6.08 -11.38 -12.57
CA ASP A 30 -7.16 -12.36 -12.41
C ASP A 30 -7.65 -12.43 -10.96
N ASP A 31 -8.95 -12.62 -10.74
CA ASP A 31 -9.58 -12.73 -9.41
C ASP A 31 -8.90 -13.77 -8.52
N SER A 32 -8.47 -14.91 -9.10
CA SER A 32 -7.80 -15.99 -8.36
C SER A 32 -6.44 -15.59 -7.77
N LYS A 33 -5.84 -14.50 -8.24
CA LYS A 33 -4.54 -13.98 -7.76
C LYS A 33 -4.70 -12.89 -6.71
N VAL A 34 -5.90 -12.38 -6.47
CA VAL A 34 -6.15 -11.28 -5.53
C VAL A 34 -5.72 -11.67 -4.11
N ASP A 35 -6.25 -12.78 -3.58
CA ASP A 35 -5.96 -13.19 -2.20
C ASP A 35 -4.47 -13.52 -1.97
N PRO A 36 -3.80 -14.33 -2.82
CA PRO A 36 -2.37 -14.57 -2.67
C PRO A 36 -1.52 -13.30 -2.72
N LEU A 37 -1.86 -12.34 -3.58
CA LEU A 37 -1.14 -11.08 -3.70
C LEU A 37 -1.31 -10.22 -2.45
N LEU A 38 -2.54 -10.09 -1.94
CA LEU A 38 -2.82 -9.32 -0.72
C LEU A 38 -2.13 -9.93 0.50
N GLN A 39 -2.09 -11.27 0.61
CA GLN A 39 -1.38 -11.96 1.68
C GLN A 39 0.13 -11.69 1.63
N ALA A 40 0.75 -11.80 0.45
CA ALA A 40 2.16 -11.49 0.28
C ALA A 40 2.48 -10.02 0.60
N LEU A 41 1.63 -9.08 0.16
CA LEU A 41 1.78 -7.67 0.48
C LEU A 41 1.64 -7.38 1.97
N HIS A 42 0.69 -8.04 2.64
CA HIS A 42 0.51 -7.87 4.08
C HIS A 42 1.70 -8.43 4.87
N ALA A 43 2.26 -9.57 4.46
CA ALA A 43 3.48 -10.10 5.07
C ALA A 43 4.64 -9.10 4.96
N MET A 44 4.84 -8.49 3.78
CA MET A 44 5.82 -7.42 3.59
C MET A 44 5.54 -6.19 4.46
N ASP A 45 4.27 -5.79 4.63
CA ASP A 45 3.89 -4.65 5.50
C ASP A 45 4.23 -4.92 6.96
N LEU A 46 4.00 -6.14 7.45
CA LEU A 46 4.36 -6.54 8.82
C LEU A 46 5.88 -6.58 9.03
N GLU A 47 6.65 -6.99 8.03
CA GLU A 47 8.11 -6.94 8.09
C GLU A 47 8.67 -5.50 8.02
N THR A 48 7.89 -4.57 7.48
CA THR A 48 8.31 -3.19 7.20
C THR A 48 7.28 -2.16 7.69
N GLU A 49 6.79 -2.31 8.92
CA GLU A 49 5.65 -1.51 9.44
C GLU A 49 5.82 0.01 9.29
N GLN A 50 7.06 0.51 9.33
CA GLN A 50 7.37 1.94 9.16
C GLN A 50 7.04 2.48 7.75
N LEU A 51 6.97 1.62 6.73
CA LEU A 51 6.59 1.99 5.36
C LEU A 51 5.08 2.20 5.21
N GLY A 52 4.27 1.54 6.05
CA GLY A 52 2.82 1.72 6.10
C GLY A 52 2.11 1.44 4.76
N MET A 53 2.43 0.32 4.12
CA MET A 53 1.90 -0.04 2.81
C MET A 53 0.39 -0.30 2.87
N ARG A 54 -0.35 0.12 1.83
CA ARG A 54 -1.80 -0.10 1.75
C ARG A 54 -2.18 -0.57 0.35
N ALA A 55 -3.06 -1.56 0.28
CA ALA A 55 -3.67 -2.01 -0.97
C ALA A 55 -5.19 -1.94 -0.89
N PHE A 56 -5.79 -1.68 -2.05
CA PHE A 56 -7.22 -1.61 -2.25
C PHE A 56 -7.57 -2.41 -3.49
N VAL A 57 -8.69 -3.13 -3.44
CA VAL A 57 -9.21 -3.91 -4.56
C VAL A 57 -10.47 -3.24 -5.06
N TRP A 58 -10.54 -3.08 -6.38
CA TRP A 58 -11.74 -2.64 -7.09
C TRP A 58 -12.04 -3.63 -8.21
N ASN A 59 -13.31 -3.96 -8.38
CA ASN A 59 -13.74 -4.83 -9.47
C ASN A 59 -13.66 -4.07 -10.80
N VAL A 60 -13.10 -4.72 -11.81
CA VAL A 60 -13.20 -4.25 -13.21
C VAL A 60 -14.44 -4.90 -13.82
N GLU A 61 -15.53 -4.15 -13.89
CA GLU A 61 -16.81 -4.70 -14.38
C GLU A 61 -16.83 -4.91 -15.90
N LYS A 62 -16.08 -4.09 -16.64
CA LYS A 62 -15.96 -4.12 -18.10
C LYS A 62 -14.57 -3.61 -18.51
N THR A 63 -13.97 -4.27 -19.49
CA THR A 63 -12.70 -3.86 -20.12
C THR A 63 -12.77 -4.19 -21.62
N ILE A 64 -12.02 -3.45 -22.44
CA ILE A 64 -11.85 -3.72 -23.88
C ILE A 64 -10.58 -4.52 -24.15
#